data_AF-A0A0F9DCM4-F1
#
_entry.id   AF-A0A0F9DCM4-F1
#
_cell.length_a   1.000
_cell.length_b   1.000
_cell.length_c   1.000
_cell.angle_alpha   90.00
_cell.angle_beta   90.00
_cell.angle_gamma   90.00
#
_symmetry.space_group_name_H-M   'P 1'
#
loop_
_entity.id
_entity.type
_entity.pdbx_description
1 polymer ?
#
loop_
_entity_poly.entity_id
_entity_poly.type
_entity_poly.pdbx_seq_one_letter_code
_entity_poly.pdbx_strand_id
1 'polypeptide(L)'
;MAVDETFIPAGPTGILMDATEVTQTDGTKVVREVVVQGDPEELVAYAKVTRTWPSIDAYGTVVHPILNKDAFDRLRVSNPVTLFDSQFQYDKQPFLWNEDLTNGTATHLPNESAIDMVADANAEIAVRQTRAYHRYQPG
;
A
#
# COMPACT_ATOMS: atom_id res chain seq x y z
N MET A 1 -23.20 27.28 32.52
CA MET A 1 -23.76 26.23 31.66
C MET A 1 -22.92 25.00 31.90
N ALA A 2 -23.42 24.06 32.71
CA ALA A 2 -22.71 22.82 33.00
C ALA A 2 -22.92 21.88 31.81
N VAL A 3 -21.85 21.42 31.20
CA VAL A 3 -21.89 20.34 30.22
C VAL A 3 -21.80 19.06 31.04
N ASP A 4 -22.88 18.29 31.07
CA ASP A 4 -22.93 16.99 31.73
C ASP A 4 -22.47 15.94 30.72
N GLU A 5 -21.23 15.47 30.85
CA GLU A 5 -20.64 14.49 29.94
C GLU A 5 -21.10 13.09 30.37
N THR A 6 -22.19 12.61 29.78
CA THR A 6 -22.68 11.25 30.02
C THR A 6 -22.04 10.28 29.02
N PHE A 7 -21.30 9.30 29.53
CA PHE A 7 -20.66 8.25 28.73
C PHE A 7 -21.71 7.31 28.13
N ILE A 8 -21.82 7.26 26.81
CA ILE A 8 -22.64 6.30 26.08
C ILE A 8 -21.75 5.12 25.67
N PRO A 9 -22.06 3.87 26.04
CA PRO A 9 -21.22 2.73 25.69
C PRO A 9 -21.35 2.39 24.21
N ALA A 10 -20.21 2.21 23.53
CA ALA A 10 -20.16 1.70 22.17
C ALA A 10 -20.60 0.23 22.15
N GLY A 11 -21.40 -0.18 21.16
CA GLY A 11 -21.67 -1.59 20.90
C GLY A 11 -20.37 -2.38 20.61
N PRO A 12 -20.40 -3.73 20.64
CA PRO A 12 -19.21 -4.58 20.66
C PRO A 12 -18.27 -4.47 19.43
N THR A 13 -18.67 -3.74 18.38
CA THR A 13 -17.92 -3.61 17.10
C THR A 13 -17.59 -2.16 16.73
N GLY A 14 -17.80 -1.19 17.63
CA GLY A 14 -17.50 0.22 17.38
C GLY A 14 -16.63 0.85 18.47
N ILE A 15 -15.74 1.76 18.06
CA ILE A 15 -15.06 2.69 18.97
C ILE A 15 -15.74 4.04 18.82
N LEU A 16 -16.26 4.58 19.91
CA LEU A 16 -16.76 5.96 19.98
C LEU A 16 -15.56 6.89 20.17
N MET A 17 -15.31 7.72 19.17
CA MET A 17 -14.16 8.66 19.20
C MET A 17 -14.53 9.99 19.84
N ASP A 18 -15.77 10.44 19.65
CA ASP A 18 -16.28 11.69 20.19
C ASP A 18 -17.81 11.65 20.23
N ALA A 19 -18.38 12.08 21.35
CA ALA A 19 -19.80 12.25 21.57
C ALA A 19 -20.01 13.61 22.23
N THR A 20 -20.31 14.62 21.42
CA THR A 20 -20.55 15.98 21.93
C THR A 20 -22.03 16.33 21.80
N GLU A 21 -22.65 16.71 22.92
CA GLU A 21 -24.00 17.26 22.93
C GLU A 21 -23.92 18.77 22.67
N VAL A 22 -24.54 19.22 21.57
CA VAL A 22 -24.60 20.64 21.21
C VAL A 22 -26.02 21.14 21.39
N THR A 23 -26.19 22.10 22.31
CA THR A 23 -27.46 22.81 22.48
C THR A 23 -27.55 23.89 21.42
N GLN A 24 -28.54 23.79 20.54
CA GLN A 24 -28.80 24.79 19.52
C GLN A 24 -29.46 26.04 20.12
N THR A 25 -29.44 27.12 19.35
CA THR A 25 -30.00 28.43 19.76
C THR A 25 -31.51 28.39 20.03
N ASP A 26 -32.21 27.40 19.49
CA ASP A 26 -33.63 27.13 19.74
C ASP A 26 -33.89 26.28 21.01
N GLY A 27 -32.83 25.91 21.75
CA GLY A 27 -32.92 25.06 22.94
C GLY A 27 -32.97 23.56 22.66
N THR A 28 -32.97 23.16 21.38
CA THR A 28 -32.94 21.75 20.97
C THR A 28 -31.55 21.15 21.20
N LYS A 29 -31.48 20.00 21.87
CA LYS A 29 -30.23 19.24 22.09
C LYS A 29 -29.97 18.33 20.88
N VAL A 30 -28.80 18.47 20.27
CA VAL A 30 -28.36 17.59 19.17
C VAL A 30 -27.11 16.84 19.58
N VAL A 31 -27.18 15.51 19.46
CA VAL A 31 -26.03 14.62 19.70
C VAL A 31 -25.25 14.49 18.41
N ARG A 32 -23.98 14.88 18.43
CA ARG A 32 -23.02 14.54 17.37
C ARG A 32 -22.25 13.30 17.82
N GLU A 33 -22.51 12.18 17.17
CA GLU A 33 -21.82 10.92 17.43
C GLU A 33 -20.88 10.62 16.25
N VAL A 34 -19.58 10.48 16.54
CA VAL A 34 -18.59 10.00 15.57
C VAL A 34 -18.20 8.58 15.97
N VAL A 35 -18.80 7.61 15.28
CA VAL A 35 -18.54 6.18 15.50
C VAL A 35 -17.60 5.68 14.42
N VAL A 36 -16.50 5.06 14.82
CA VAL A 36 -15.72 4.20 13.92
C VAL A 36 -16.14 2.77 14.19
N GLN A 37 -16.82 2.17 13.23
CA GLN A 37 -17.14 0.75 13.26
C GLN A 37 -16.25 0.04 12.24
N GLY A 38 -15.76 -1.14 12.62
CA GLY A 38 -15.08 -2.04 11.69
C GLY A 38 -15.95 -3.27 11.51
N ASP A 39 -16.29 -3.59 10.27
CA ASP A 39 -16.73 -4.95 9.93
C ASP A 39 -15.49 -5.85 10.00
N PRO A 40 -15.48 -6.97 10.75
CA PRO A 40 -14.33 -7.87 10.78
C PRO A 40 -14.05 -8.54 9.41
N GLU A 41 -15.00 -8.55 8.46
CA GLU A 41 -14.82 -9.21 7.15
C GLU A 41 -14.43 -8.24 6.01
N GLU A 42 -14.67 -6.94 6.17
CA GLU A 42 -14.12 -5.91 5.29
C GLU A 42 -13.07 -5.08 6.03
N LEU A 43 -11.82 -5.10 5.54
CA LEU A 43 -10.69 -4.29 6.05
C LEU A 43 -10.88 -2.77 5.80
N VAL A 44 -12.09 -2.25 5.89
CA VAL A 44 -12.43 -0.85 5.62
C VAL A 44 -13.01 -0.23 6.89
N ALA A 45 -12.14 0.45 7.65
CA ALA A 45 -12.58 1.30 8.74
C ALA A 45 -13.46 2.42 8.18
N TYR A 46 -14.69 2.53 8.68
CA TYR A 46 -15.63 3.56 8.29
C TYR A 46 -15.94 4.50 9.45
N ALA A 47 -15.96 5.81 9.18
CA ALA A 47 -16.51 6.80 10.09
C ALA A 47 -17.99 7.01 9.76
N LYS A 48 -18.88 6.66 10.68
CA LYS A 48 -20.32 6.90 10.56
C LYS A 48 -20.65 8.19 11.30
N VAL A 49 -21.02 9.23 10.55
CA VAL A 49 -21.59 10.47 11.10
C VAL A 49 -23.11 10.35 10.99
N THR A 50 -23.78 10.02 12.09
CA THR A 50 -25.26 10.00 12.13
C THR A 50 -25.74 11.34 12.67
N ARG A 51 -26.46 12.12 11.85
CA ARG A 51 -27.02 13.41 12.25
C ARG A 51 -28.51 13.23 12.52
N THR A 52 -28.88 12.98 13.78
CA THR A 52 -30.29 12.80 14.15
C THR A 52 -30.95 14.16 14.37
N TRP A 53 -31.61 14.69 13.35
CA TRP A 53 -32.58 15.79 13.46
C TRP A 53 -34.00 15.23 13.63
N PRO A 54 -34.92 15.94 14.32
CA PRO A 54 -36.32 15.53 14.32
C PRO A 54 -36.88 15.76 12.91
N SER A 55 -37.40 14.69 12.32
CA SER A 55 -38.08 14.66 11.01
C SER A 55 -37.27 15.17 9.81
N ILE A 56 -36.25 14.42 9.40
CA ILE A 56 -36.01 14.22 7.97
C ILE A 56 -35.41 12.82 7.77
N ASP A 57 -36.14 11.96 7.07
CA ASP A 57 -35.67 10.64 6.60
C ASP A 57 -34.70 10.77 5.41
N ALA A 58 -33.80 11.76 5.43
CA ALA A 58 -33.00 12.12 4.25
C ALA A 58 -31.64 12.76 4.56
N TYR A 59 -30.98 12.40 5.66
CA TYR A 59 -29.55 12.69 5.83
C TYR A 59 -28.75 11.41 5.72
N GLY A 60 -28.28 11.14 4.50
CA GLY A 60 -27.44 9.99 4.20
C GLY A 60 -26.18 9.95 5.07
N THR A 61 -25.86 8.75 5.54
CA THR A 61 -24.56 8.48 6.17
C THR A 61 -23.46 8.83 5.19
N VAL A 62 -22.64 9.82 5.52
CA VAL A 62 -21.43 10.09 4.76
C VAL A 62 -20.35 9.13 5.26
N VAL A 63 -20.28 7.97 4.64
CA VAL A 63 -19.18 7.02 4.85
C VAL A 63 -18.00 7.49 4.00
N HIS A 64 -16.96 8.00 4.65
CA HIS A 64 -15.68 8.19 4.00
C HIS A 64 -14.82 6.95 4.28
N PRO A 65 -14.49 6.14 3.25
CA PRO A 65 -13.51 5.08 3.44
C PRO A 65 -12.17 5.75 3.74
N ILE A 66 -11.47 5.29 4.78
CA ILE A 66 -10.08 5.69 5.08
C ILE A 66 -9.17 5.04 4.04
N LEU A 67 -9.29 5.48 2.80
CA LEU A 67 -8.35 5.14 1.75
C LEU A 67 -7.08 5.97 1.98
N ASN A 68 -5.93 5.46 1.53
CA ASN A 68 -4.69 6.23 1.46
C ASN A 68 -4.85 7.35 0.42
N LYS A 69 -5.53 8.41 0.83
CA LYS A 69 -5.79 9.61 0.04
C LYS A 69 -4.70 10.63 0.32
N ASP A 70 -4.24 11.29 -0.73
CA ASP A 70 -3.37 12.46 -0.63
C ASP A 70 -4.10 13.64 0.04
N ALA A 71 -3.38 14.69 0.44
CA ALA A 71 -3.93 15.90 1.07
C ALA A 71 -5.01 16.64 0.23
N PHE A 72 -5.24 16.18 -1.01
CA PHE A 72 -6.25 16.68 -1.95
C PHE A 72 -7.30 15.62 -2.31
N ASP A 73 -7.54 14.61 -1.45
CA ASP A 73 -8.59 13.59 -1.59
C ASP A 73 -8.45 12.65 -2.81
N ARG A 74 -7.28 12.68 -3.48
CA ARG A 74 -6.94 11.75 -4.58
C ARG A 74 -6.42 10.43 -4.01
N LEU A 75 -6.91 9.31 -4.54
CA LEU A 75 -6.37 7.99 -4.22
C LEU A 75 -4.93 7.86 -4.75
N ARG A 76 -3.98 7.53 -3.86
CA ARG A 76 -2.63 7.19 -4.29
C ARG A 76 -2.61 5.73 -4.75
N VAL A 77 -2.11 5.49 -5.97
CA VAL A 77 -1.89 4.15 -6.51
C VAL A 77 -0.42 4.02 -6.87
N SER A 78 0.22 2.96 -6.39
CA SER A 78 1.59 2.58 -6.76
C SER A 78 1.53 1.36 -7.67
N ASN A 79 1.91 1.52 -8.93
CA ASN A 79 2.00 0.41 -9.89
C ASN A 79 3.49 0.09 -10.14
N PRO A 80 4.13 -0.71 -9.27
CA PRO A 80 5.50 -1.14 -9.53
C PRO A 80 5.55 -1.95 -10.83
N VAL A 81 6.55 -1.69 -11.66
CA VAL A 81 6.82 -2.45 -12.88
C VAL A 81 8.20 -3.09 -12.77
N THR A 82 8.31 -4.36 -13.16
CA THR A 82 9.58 -5.06 -13.23
C THR A 82 10.39 -4.51 -14.39
N LEU A 83 11.54 -3.89 -14.10
CA LEU A 83 12.41 -3.27 -15.12
C LEU A 83 13.31 -4.28 -15.84
N PHE A 84 13.67 -5.37 -15.17
CA PHE A 84 14.52 -6.42 -15.72
C PHE A 84 14.15 -7.74 -15.05
N ASP A 85 14.01 -8.78 -15.87
CA ASP A 85 13.81 -10.14 -15.41
C ASP A 85 14.60 -11.09 -16.32
N SER A 86 15.32 -12.01 -15.69
CA SER A 86 16.24 -12.94 -16.35
C SER A 86 16.45 -14.14 -15.44
N GLN A 87 16.24 -15.33 -15.98
CA GLN A 87 16.48 -16.61 -15.30
C GLN A 87 17.37 -17.50 -16.16
N PHE A 88 18.35 -18.16 -15.55
CA PHE A 88 19.21 -19.10 -16.27
C PHE A 88 18.71 -20.53 -16.09
N GLN A 89 17.43 -20.79 -16.35
CA GLN A 89 16.87 -22.13 -16.15
C GLN A 89 17.38 -23.13 -17.21
N TYR A 90 17.41 -22.70 -18.47
CA TYR A 90 17.73 -23.59 -19.61
C TYR A 90 19.07 -23.30 -20.27
N ASP A 91 19.52 -22.04 -20.23
CA ASP A 91 20.74 -21.61 -20.91
C ASP A 91 21.34 -20.33 -20.29
N LYS A 92 22.39 -19.83 -20.94
CA LYS A 92 23.07 -18.58 -20.61
C LYS A 92 22.36 -17.32 -21.10
N GLN A 93 21.19 -17.46 -21.73
CA GLN A 93 20.41 -16.38 -22.34
C GLN A 93 21.27 -15.40 -23.19
N PRO A 94 21.92 -15.87 -24.27
CA PRO A 94 22.86 -15.06 -25.07
C PRO A 94 22.20 -13.86 -25.78
N PHE A 95 20.87 -13.85 -25.88
CA PHE A 95 20.10 -12.72 -26.40
C PHE A 95 19.97 -11.58 -25.39
N LEU A 96 19.94 -11.87 -24.08
CA LEU A 96 19.80 -10.87 -23.03
C LEU A 96 21.15 -10.45 -22.45
N TRP A 97 22.14 -11.35 -22.50
CA TRP A 97 23.46 -11.16 -21.94
C TRP A 97 24.55 -11.15 -23.01
N ASN A 98 25.54 -10.30 -22.82
CA ASN A 98 26.81 -10.32 -23.53
C ASN A 98 27.88 -10.91 -22.61
N GLU A 99 28.78 -11.70 -23.18
CA GLU A 99 29.91 -12.35 -22.48
C GLU A 99 31.21 -11.86 -23.12
N ASP A 100 32.14 -11.38 -22.30
CA ASP A 100 33.52 -11.07 -22.71
C ASP A 100 34.47 -11.91 -21.85
N LEU A 101 35.18 -12.82 -22.51
CA LEU A 101 35.99 -13.87 -21.89
C LEU A 101 37.40 -13.79 -22.45
N THR A 102 38.37 -13.52 -21.58
CA THR A 102 39.80 -13.64 -21.91
C THR A 102 40.37 -14.73 -21.02
N ASN A 103 40.61 -15.91 -21.57
CA ASN A 103 41.16 -17.09 -20.87
C ASN A 103 40.36 -17.61 -19.65
N GLY A 104 39.34 -16.90 -19.18
CA GLY A 104 38.40 -17.38 -18.16
C GLY A 104 37.23 -18.18 -18.75
N THR A 105 36.33 -18.67 -17.89
CA THR A 105 35.16 -19.46 -18.30
C THR A 105 33.84 -18.92 -17.75
N ALA A 106 32.75 -19.20 -18.47
CA ALA A 106 31.38 -18.94 -18.03
C ALA A 106 30.49 -20.14 -18.39
N THR A 107 30.15 -20.96 -17.40
CA THR A 107 29.44 -22.24 -17.55
C THR A 107 28.06 -22.18 -16.94
N HIS A 108 27.05 -22.66 -17.66
CA HIS A 108 25.68 -22.75 -17.14
C HIS A 108 25.54 -23.92 -16.18
N LEU A 109 24.94 -23.68 -15.02
CA LEU A 109 24.60 -24.68 -14.00
C LEU A 109 23.07 -24.88 -13.96
N PRO A 110 22.51 -25.88 -14.67
CA PRO A 110 21.06 -26.06 -14.78
C PRO A 110 20.37 -26.31 -13.44
N ASN A 111 21.03 -27.02 -12.52
CA ASN A 111 20.48 -27.38 -11.22
C ASN A 111 20.35 -26.17 -10.27
N GLU A 112 21.08 -25.09 -10.56
CA GLU A 112 21.16 -23.90 -9.71
C GLU A 112 20.56 -22.67 -10.40
N SER A 113 20.14 -22.82 -11.66
CA SER A 113 19.71 -21.72 -12.51
C SER A 113 20.69 -20.54 -12.49
N ALA A 114 21.99 -20.87 -12.52
CA ALA A 114 23.10 -19.93 -12.32
C ALA A 114 24.18 -20.10 -13.39
N ILE A 115 25.08 -19.11 -13.46
CA ILE A 115 26.28 -19.16 -14.29
C ILE A 115 27.49 -19.17 -13.37
N ASP A 116 28.31 -20.20 -13.50
CA ASP A 116 29.63 -20.27 -12.88
C ASP A 116 30.63 -19.47 -13.73
N MET A 117 31.29 -18.49 -13.13
CA MET A 117 32.28 -17.64 -13.80
C MET A 117 33.63 -17.78 -13.10
N VAL A 118 34.63 -18.24 -13.83
CA VAL A 118 35.93 -18.59 -13.27
C VAL A 118 37.05 -17.81 -13.98
N ALA A 119 37.95 -17.25 -13.17
CA ALA A 119 39.20 -16.61 -13.57
C ALA A 119 40.27 -16.95 -12.51
N ASP A 120 40.93 -18.10 -12.70
CA ASP A 120 41.84 -18.73 -11.74
C ASP A 120 43.31 -18.33 -11.95
N ALA A 121 43.68 -17.81 -13.11
CA ALA A 121 45.05 -17.42 -13.43
C ALA A 121 45.23 -15.91 -13.70
N ASN A 122 46.50 -15.50 -13.75
CA ASN A 122 46.86 -14.14 -14.12
C ASN A 122 46.39 -13.82 -15.55
N ALA A 123 45.81 -12.64 -15.72
CA ALA A 123 45.25 -12.15 -16.98
C ALA A 123 44.02 -12.93 -17.50
N GLU A 124 43.30 -13.63 -16.62
CA GLU A 124 41.98 -14.16 -16.92
C GLU A 124 40.88 -13.13 -16.63
N ILE A 125 39.88 -13.07 -17.52
CA ILE A 125 38.74 -12.17 -17.43
C ILE A 125 37.49 -12.97 -17.79
N ALA A 126 36.46 -12.87 -16.95
CA ALA A 126 35.10 -13.31 -17.25
C ALA A 126 34.13 -12.17 -16.90
N VAL A 127 33.60 -11.51 -17.93
CA VAL A 127 32.66 -10.40 -17.79
C VAL A 127 31.34 -10.77 -18.44
N ARG A 128 30.24 -10.54 -17.72
CA ARG A 128 28.88 -10.66 -18.24
C ARG A 128 28.13 -9.38 -18.02
N GLN A 129 27.50 -8.88 -19.08
CA GLN A 129 26.73 -7.64 -19.05
C GLN A 129 25.39 -7.82 -19.76
N THR A 130 24.32 -7.30 -19.17
CA THR A 130 23.00 -7.26 -19.84
C THR A 130 23.04 -6.31 -21.04
N ARG A 131 22.31 -6.66 -22.09
CA ARG A 131 22.12 -5.78 -23.26
C ARG A 131 21.08 -4.69 -23.01
N ALA A 132 20.27 -4.84 -21.96
CA ALA A 132 19.27 -3.86 -21.57
C ALA A 132 19.93 -2.63 -20.92
N TYR A 133 19.63 -1.45 -21.44
CA TYR A 133 20.01 -0.19 -20.82
C TYR A 133 18.88 0.32 -19.94
N HIS A 134 19.09 0.32 -18.63
CA HIS A 134 18.16 0.91 -17.67
C HIS A 134 18.55 2.37 -17.43
N ARG A 135 17.63 3.29 -17.73
CA ARG A 135 17.82 4.69 -17.34
C ARG A 135 17.81 4.78 -15.82
N TYR A 136 18.66 5.65 -15.27
CA TYR A 136 18.62 5.98 -13.86
C TYR A 136 17.22 6.46 -13.47
N GLN A 137 16.63 5.82 -12.47
CA GLN A 137 15.39 6.25 -11.85
C GLN A 137 15.74 6.71 -10.42
N PRO A 138 15.72 8.02 -10.12
CA PRO A 138 15.89 8.48 -8.76
C PRO A 138 14.72 8.01 -7.90
N GLY A 139 15.04 7.51 -6.72
CA GLY A 139 14.10 7.17 -5.65
C GLY A 139 14.22 8.14 -4.49
#